data_AF-A0A497JFE7-F1
#
_entry.id   AF-A0A497JFE7-F1
#
_cell.length_a   1.000
_cell.length_b   1.000
_cell.length_c   1.000
_cell.angle_alpha   90.00
_cell.angle_beta   90.00
_cell.angle_gamma   90.00
#
_symmetry.space_group_name_H-M   'P 1'
#
loop_
_entity.id
_entity.type
_entity.pdbx_description
1 polymer ?
#
loop_
_entity_poly.entity_id
_entity_poly.type
_entity_poly.pdbx_seq_one_letter_code
_entity_poly.pdbx_strand_id
1 'polypeptide(L)'
;MLLENKNIYILKIIDIKKFMRKILFLIVLIVPFIFLISSVYAYVIVDSQDWHDTYLASLYAAVNGEDFNFIINEAQGKNVIQGIPPGSDVLLITGEKQYFPAIVAQLKAKNCNVEEIKLGDYTDLMKELAKRLDVESIVVISPTFGYDAISVAPYAIKTHGFVYFVDENNIDRVKDELSNKKLILYGDLHRDVISSLTGERINEGSRFHNNLKILEKYYEGFSAPQLIVTSGEFMEASLFSGQPIMLLGKQKVLPEQIEFVKQHEIKVILLIGYELLDVANVLKEKTGVRGIMKFGKGTAQAGGEFMRRVEPLDLYFMPFYTPEISIEKASYDIASKKLYVQFFNPGVIPVYFTSVVSVAGRVYEHGIEKINPGSSVVVEYLSELTEKETKNINVTVIYGEAQKALEYEKTATLQAEVSEISDKCNLTIDGGAYNEKSLILKVFVSTNTECYAKPSVSLTSLGKKKYLVGDVQLIKGKGTFTFDVRMDRLDLKEGVDVEIDYGENKEFLFKKAKKKIYPEIEKESSSMIYLIIIVSIIIASILILAKRKRE
;
A
#
# COMPACT_ATOMS: atom_id res chain seq x y z
N MET A 1 77.84 48.28 24.69
CA MET A 1 76.36 48.35 24.60
C MET A 1 75.81 47.85 23.25
N LEU A 2 76.43 46.84 22.59
CA LEU A 2 76.04 46.40 21.23
C LEU A 2 76.08 44.87 21.00
N LEU A 3 76.20 44.05 22.04
CA LEU A 3 76.30 42.58 21.90
C LEU A 3 75.14 41.77 22.51
N GLU A 4 74.23 42.40 23.26
CA GLU A 4 73.09 41.67 23.87
C GLU A 4 71.86 41.52 22.95
N ASN A 5 71.81 42.22 21.81
CA ASN A 5 70.62 42.22 20.95
C ASN A 5 70.57 41.09 19.90
N LYS A 6 71.66 40.34 19.68
CA LYS A 6 71.70 39.28 18.64
C LYS A 6 71.08 37.94 19.09
N ASN A 7 71.16 37.60 20.38
CA ASN A 7 70.65 36.31 20.87
C ASN A 7 69.12 36.27 20.99
N ILE A 8 68.46 37.41 21.18
CA ILE A 8 66.99 37.50 21.25
C ILE A 8 66.35 37.26 19.87
N TYR A 9 67.00 37.70 18.78
CA TYR A 9 66.50 37.47 17.42
C TYR A 9 66.62 36.01 16.99
N ILE A 10 67.68 35.30 17.38
CA ILE A 10 67.88 33.89 17.00
C ILE A 10 66.88 32.97 17.74
N LEU A 11 66.60 33.23 19.02
CA LEU A 11 65.59 32.48 19.78
C LEU A 11 64.16 32.68 19.22
N LYS A 12 63.80 33.89 18.79
CA LYS A 12 62.51 34.15 18.12
C LYS A 12 62.38 33.44 16.76
N ILE A 13 63.46 33.34 15.99
CA ILE A 13 63.45 32.69 14.66
C ILE A 13 63.28 31.16 14.80
N ILE A 14 63.86 30.54 15.82
CA ILE A 14 63.75 29.09 16.07
C ILE A 14 62.31 28.73 16.47
N ASP A 15 61.65 29.57 17.26
CA ASP A 15 60.26 29.34 17.69
C ASP A 15 59.26 29.51 16.53
N ILE A 16 59.49 30.50 15.66
CA ILE A 16 58.70 30.71 14.44
C ILE A 16 58.82 29.52 13.48
N LYS A 17 60.02 28.94 13.30
CA LYS A 17 60.18 27.74 12.46
C LYS A 17 59.45 26.54 13.04
N LYS A 18 59.42 26.37 14.37
CA LYS A 18 58.72 25.29 15.05
C LYS A 18 57.19 25.47 14.97
N PHE A 19 56.72 26.70 15.05
CA PHE A 19 55.32 27.08 14.85
C PHE A 19 54.86 26.87 13.39
N MET A 20 55.65 27.31 12.40
CA MET A 20 55.34 27.07 10.99
C MET A 20 55.35 25.59 10.61
N ARG A 21 56.21 24.77 11.22
CA ARG A 21 56.20 23.31 11.00
C ARG A 21 54.92 22.65 11.52
N LYS A 22 54.38 23.14 12.65
CA LYS A 22 53.10 22.65 13.20
C LYS A 22 51.91 23.07 12.33
N ILE A 23 51.91 24.30 11.82
CA ILE A 23 50.90 24.78 10.86
C ILE A 23 50.96 23.97 9.57
N LEU A 24 52.15 23.77 9.01
CA LEU A 24 52.33 22.98 7.79
C LEU A 24 51.86 21.52 7.98
N PHE A 25 52.15 20.92 9.14
CA PHE A 25 51.68 19.57 9.47
C PHE A 25 50.16 19.51 9.62
N LEU A 26 49.54 20.55 10.22
CA LEU A 26 48.09 20.67 10.32
C LEU A 26 47.42 20.82 8.93
N ILE A 27 48.00 21.65 8.05
CA ILE A 27 47.52 21.82 6.67
C ILE A 27 47.64 20.49 5.90
N VAL A 28 48.75 19.77 6.02
CA VAL A 28 48.95 18.46 5.36
C VAL A 28 47.98 17.39 5.90
N LEU A 29 47.51 17.51 7.13
CA LEU A 29 46.46 16.64 7.70
C LEU A 29 45.04 17.02 7.25
N ILE A 30 44.78 18.31 7.01
CA ILE A 30 43.46 18.83 6.61
C ILE A 30 43.24 18.69 5.10
N VAL A 31 44.27 18.85 4.27
CA VAL A 31 44.18 18.76 2.80
C VAL A 31 43.58 17.43 2.30
N PRO A 32 43.98 16.24 2.78
CA PRO A 32 43.32 14.99 2.37
C PRO A 32 41.88 14.88 2.88
N PHE A 33 41.51 15.57 3.96
CA PHE A 33 40.12 15.64 4.45
C PHE A 33 39.22 16.51 3.56
N ILE A 34 39.79 17.53 2.90
CA ILE A 34 39.07 18.39 1.94
C ILE A 34 38.80 17.64 0.63
N PHE A 35 39.69 16.72 0.22
CA PHE A 35 39.48 15.87 -0.97
C PHE A 35 38.58 14.64 -0.74
N LEU A 36 38.15 14.39 0.51
CA LEU A 36 37.18 13.35 0.86
C LEU A 36 35.74 13.87 0.89
N ILE A 37 35.50 15.14 0.56
CA ILE A 37 34.15 15.65 0.33
C ILE A 37 33.70 15.05 -1.01
N SER A 38 32.98 13.92 -0.93
CA SER A 38 32.20 13.37 -2.04
C SER A 38 31.40 14.49 -2.70
N SER A 39 31.16 14.40 -4.01
CA SER A 39 30.31 15.37 -4.71
C SER A 39 28.90 15.35 -4.13
N VAL A 40 28.66 16.18 -3.11
CA VAL A 40 27.34 16.45 -2.54
C VAL A 40 26.66 17.42 -3.49
N TYR A 41 25.53 17.04 -4.04
CA TYR A 41 24.75 17.97 -4.86
C TYR A 41 24.13 19.01 -3.94
N ALA A 42 24.16 20.27 -4.36
CA ALA A 42 23.49 21.32 -3.60
C ALA A 42 21.96 21.14 -3.67
N TYR A 43 21.45 20.63 -4.81
CA TYR A 43 20.02 20.42 -5.04
C TYR A 43 19.74 19.14 -5.82
N VAL A 44 18.75 18.37 -5.35
CA VAL A 44 18.12 17.29 -6.10
C VAL A 44 16.75 17.74 -6.59
N ILE A 45 16.51 17.67 -7.90
CA ILE A 45 15.21 18.02 -8.49
C ILE A 45 14.63 16.80 -9.19
N VAL A 46 13.33 16.57 -8.98
CA VAL A 46 12.62 15.45 -9.60
C VAL A 46 11.50 15.97 -10.46
N ASP A 47 11.52 15.66 -11.75
CA ASP A 47 10.44 15.93 -12.69
C ASP A 47 9.92 14.61 -13.26
N SER A 48 9.02 13.95 -12.51
CA SER A 48 8.40 12.69 -12.91
C SER A 48 6.94 12.62 -12.46
N GLN A 49 6.07 12.14 -13.38
CA GLN A 49 4.69 11.75 -13.06
C GLN A 49 4.61 10.33 -12.48
N ASP A 50 5.73 9.62 -12.36
CA ASP A 50 5.81 8.40 -11.57
C ASP A 50 6.16 8.74 -10.11
N TRP A 51 5.32 8.28 -9.18
CA TRP A 51 5.50 8.53 -7.77
C TRP A 51 6.71 7.77 -7.20
N HIS A 52 7.09 6.63 -7.81
CA HIS A 52 8.27 5.86 -7.39
C HIS A 52 9.55 6.68 -7.60
N ASP A 53 9.71 7.29 -8.77
CA ASP A 53 10.87 8.16 -9.06
C ASP A 53 10.95 9.31 -8.06
N THR A 54 9.80 9.97 -7.84
CA THR A 54 9.67 11.09 -6.88
C THR A 54 10.06 10.66 -5.48
N TYR A 55 9.61 9.50 -5.02
CA TYR A 55 9.93 8.96 -3.71
C TYR A 55 11.42 8.60 -3.60
N LEU A 56 11.96 7.82 -4.55
CA LEU A 56 13.35 7.34 -4.53
C LEU A 56 14.34 8.50 -4.52
N ALA A 57 14.09 9.51 -5.34
CA ALA A 57 14.93 10.70 -5.42
C ALA A 57 14.83 11.58 -4.15
N SER A 58 13.62 11.75 -3.61
CA SER A 58 13.42 12.49 -2.35
C SER A 58 14.10 11.79 -1.18
N LEU A 59 13.99 10.46 -1.11
CA LEU A 59 14.65 9.65 -0.10
C LEU A 59 16.17 9.71 -0.24
N TYR A 60 16.69 9.57 -1.47
CA TYR A 60 18.12 9.68 -1.76
C TYR A 60 18.70 11.01 -1.26
N ALA A 61 18.05 12.12 -1.63
CA ALA A 61 18.48 13.45 -1.21
C ALA A 61 18.45 13.58 0.32
N ALA A 62 17.37 13.12 0.96
CA ALA A 62 17.22 13.18 2.41
C ALA A 62 18.26 12.34 3.16
N VAL A 63 18.64 11.17 2.63
CA VAL A 63 19.69 10.31 3.22
C VAL A 63 21.06 10.99 3.14
N ASN A 64 21.34 11.73 2.06
CA ASN A 64 22.57 12.52 1.91
C ASN A 64 22.53 13.89 2.61
N GLY A 65 21.38 14.30 3.15
CA GLY A 65 21.20 15.64 3.72
C GLY A 65 21.20 16.76 2.68
N GLU A 66 20.83 16.45 1.44
CA GLU A 66 20.73 17.37 0.31
C GLU A 66 19.33 18.02 0.27
N ASP A 67 19.26 19.28 -0.19
CA ASP A 67 17.98 19.93 -0.45
C ASP A 67 17.32 19.30 -1.68
N PHE A 68 16.01 19.04 -1.60
CA PHE A 68 15.27 18.48 -2.74
C PHE A 68 13.94 19.17 -3.01
N ASN A 69 13.53 19.12 -4.28
CA ASN A 69 12.23 19.58 -4.74
C ASN A 69 11.69 18.61 -5.79
N PHE A 70 10.43 18.22 -5.68
CA PHE A 70 9.73 17.51 -6.75
C PHE A 70 8.79 18.47 -7.49
N ILE A 71 8.65 18.28 -8.79
CA ILE A 71 7.80 19.11 -9.64
C ILE A 71 6.42 18.47 -9.74
N ILE A 72 5.38 19.25 -9.42
CA ILE A 72 3.97 18.81 -9.53
C ILE A 72 3.21 19.52 -10.66
N ASN A 73 3.74 20.63 -11.17
CA ASN A 73 3.27 21.32 -12.36
C ASN A 73 4.32 22.34 -12.84
N GLU A 74 4.17 22.81 -14.07
CA GLU A 74 5.11 23.77 -14.69
C GLU A 74 5.24 25.09 -13.90
N ALA A 75 4.16 25.61 -13.32
CA ALA A 75 4.19 26.88 -12.60
C ALA A 75 5.03 26.77 -11.31
N GLN A 76 4.82 25.71 -10.54
CA GLN A 76 5.61 25.38 -9.36
C GLN A 76 7.06 25.07 -9.75
N GLY A 77 7.30 24.36 -10.86
CA GLY A 77 8.65 24.11 -11.37
C GLY A 77 9.42 25.39 -11.70
N LYS A 78 8.78 26.39 -12.31
CA LYS A 78 9.41 27.71 -12.53
C LYS A 78 9.80 28.39 -11.21
N ASN A 79 8.96 28.31 -10.18
CA ASN A 79 9.26 28.87 -8.87
C ASN A 79 10.44 28.16 -8.20
N VAL A 80 10.49 26.83 -8.27
CA VAL A 80 11.61 26.02 -7.76
C VAL A 80 12.91 26.46 -8.44
N ILE A 81 12.94 26.52 -9.78
CA ILE A 81 14.12 26.94 -10.54
C ILE A 81 14.54 28.36 -10.17
N GLN A 82 13.60 29.29 -9.97
CA GLN A 82 13.90 30.66 -9.54
C GLN A 82 14.59 30.72 -8.18
N GLY A 83 14.22 29.84 -7.25
CA GLY A 83 14.83 29.74 -5.92
C GLY A 83 16.26 29.19 -5.90
N ILE A 84 16.70 28.52 -6.96
CA ILE A 84 18.05 27.94 -7.03
C ILE A 84 19.09 29.01 -7.40
N PRO A 85 20.16 29.19 -6.61
CA PRO A 85 21.23 30.12 -6.93
C PRO A 85 21.95 29.76 -8.26
N PRO A 86 22.33 30.75 -9.08
CA PRO A 86 23.17 30.51 -10.26
C PRO A 86 24.49 29.81 -9.87
N GLY A 87 24.97 28.89 -10.71
CA GLY A 87 26.21 28.15 -10.45
C GLY A 87 26.07 26.93 -9.54
N SER A 88 24.87 26.62 -9.03
CA SER A 88 24.65 25.45 -8.17
C SER A 88 24.82 24.14 -8.93
N ASP A 89 25.35 23.12 -8.25
CA ASP A 89 25.33 21.72 -8.71
C ASP A 89 23.95 21.12 -8.46
N VAL A 90 23.33 20.63 -9.54
CA VAL A 90 21.97 20.10 -9.54
C VAL A 90 21.97 18.69 -10.07
N LEU A 91 21.49 17.74 -9.27
CA LEU A 91 21.09 16.42 -9.75
C LEU A 91 19.63 16.49 -10.18
N LEU A 92 19.38 16.38 -11.47
CA LEU A 92 18.05 16.36 -12.04
C LEU A 92 17.66 14.93 -12.40
N ILE A 93 16.58 14.43 -11.81
CA ILE A 93 16.00 13.13 -12.13
C ILE A 93 14.75 13.36 -12.97
N THR A 94 14.77 12.85 -14.20
CA THR A 94 13.67 13.00 -15.15
C THR A 94 13.01 11.66 -15.45
N GLY A 95 11.70 11.58 -15.19
CA GLY A 95 10.91 10.41 -15.53
C GLY A 95 10.54 10.34 -17.01
N GLU A 96 9.90 9.24 -17.41
CA GLU A 96 9.36 9.06 -18.77
C GLU A 96 8.33 10.15 -19.11
N LYS A 97 7.46 10.48 -18.15
CA LYS A 97 6.49 11.57 -18.21
C LYS A 97 6.89 12.68 -17.26
N GLN A 98 6.97 13.89 -17.78
CA GLN A 98 7.44 15.08 -17.06
C GLN A 98 6.29 16.08 -16.89
N TYR A 99 6.31 16.83 -15.80
CA TYR A 99 5.47 18.00 -15.61
C TYR A 99 6.05 19.25 -16.24
N PHE A 100 7.40 19.34 -16.33
CA PHE A 100 8.06 20.52 -16.89
C PHE A 100 9.23 20.18 -17.85
N PRO A 101 8.93 19.80 -19.10
CA PRO A 101 9.95 19.36 -20.07
C PRO A 101 11.08 20.36 -20.37
N ALA A 102 10.88 21.66 -20.12
CA ALA A 102 11.90 22.68 -20.34
C ALA A 102 12.85 22.90 -19.15
N ILE A 103 12.74 22.12 -18.07
CA ILE A 103 13.50 22.32 -16.83
C ILE A 103 15.01 22.33 -17.03
N VAL A 104 15.55 21.40 -17.83
CA VAL A 104 16.98 21.32 -18.16
C VAL A 104 17.47 22.61 -18.81
N ALA A 105 16.72 23.13 -19.79
CA ALA A 105 17.07 24.34 -20.51
C ALA A 105 17.08 25.57 -19.59
N GLN A 106 16.13 25.64 -18.64
CA GLN A 106 16.07 26.75 -17.68
C GLN A 106 17.16 26.70 -16.62
N LEU A 107 17.50 25.51 -16.11
CA LEU A 107 18.62 25.35 -15.17
C LEU A 107 19.96 25.73 -15.83
N LYS A 108 20.18 25.29 -17.09
CA LYS A 108 21.35 25.69 -17.88
C LYS A 108 21.38 27.19 -18.17
N ALA A 109 20.24 27.80 -18.47
CA ALA A 109 20.14 29.26 -18.66
C ALA A 109 20.48 30.06 -17.38
N LYS A 110 20.27 29.47 -16.18
CA LYS A 110 20.74 30.04 -14.90
C LYS A 110 22.19 29.67 -14.57
N ASN A 111 22.95 29.11 -15.51
CA ASN A 111 24.34 28.71 -15.32
C ASN A 111 24.52 27.66 -14.19
N CYS A 112 23.53 26.80 -13.95
CA CYS A 112 23.67 25.66 -13.03
C CYS A 112 24.44 24.52 -13.70
N ASN A 113 25.22 23.76 -12.92
CA ASN A 113 25.85 22.53 -13.38
C ASN A 113 24.88 21.36 -13.17
N VAL A 114 24.31 20.83 -14.26
CA VAL A 114 23.22 19.86 -14.19
C VAL A 114 23.73 18.48 -14.58
N GLU A 115 23.73 17.54 -13.63
CA GLU A 115 23.76 16.11 -13.94
C GLU A 115 22.30 15.65 -14.13
N GLU A 116 21.99 15.05 -15.28
CA GLU A 116 20.65 14.52 -15.54
C GLU A 116 20.69 12.98 -15.52
N ILE A 117 19.87 12.37 -14.68
CA ILE A 117 19.54 10.94 -14.72
C ILE A 117 18.17 10.79 -15.38
N LYS A 118 18.16 10.17 -16.55
CA LYS A 118 16.94 9.88 -17.31
C LYS A 118 16.82 8.37 -17.50
N LEU A 119 15.98 7.73 -16.69
CA LEU A 119 15.73 6.30 -16.74
C LEU A 119 14.24 6.07 -16.98
N GLY A 120 13.91 5.08 -17.82
CA GLY A 120 12.51 4.76 -18.18
C GLY A 120 11.83 3.79 -17.21
N ASP A 121 12.57 3.27 -16.23
CA ASP A 121 12.10 2.27 -15.26
C ASP A 121 12.64 2.63 -13.87
N TYR A 122 11.74 2.75 -12.90
CA TYR A 122 12.10 3.06 -11.52
C TYR A 122 13.03 2.00 -10.91
N THR A 123 13.02 0.76 -11.42
CA THR A 123 13.93 -0.31 -10.94
C THR A 123 15.39 0.05 -11.21
N ASP A 124 15.68 0.61 -12.38
CA ASP A 124 17.05 1.02 -12.71
C ASP A 124 17.46 2.27 -11.93
N LEU A 125 16.54 3.22 -11.73
CA LEU A 125 16.77 4.40 -10.90
C LEU A 125 17.07 4.00 -9.45
N MET A 126 16.25 3.11 -8.89
CA MET A 126 16.42 2.57 -7.54
C MET A 126 17.81 1.97 -7.34
N LYS A 127 18.28 1.14 -8.28
CA LYS A 127 19.62 0.54 -8.23
C LYS A 127 20.74 1.56 -8.34
N GLU A 128 20.61 2.52 -9.27
CA GLU A 128 21.61 3.58 -9.45
C GLU A 128 21.74 4.45 -8.18
N LEU A 129 20.61 4.88 -7.60
CA LEU A 129 20.61 5.68 -6.38
C LEU A 129 21.10 4.89 -5.16
N ALA A 130 20.70 3.63 -5.01
CA ALA A 130 21.18 2.77 -3.93
C ALA A 130 22.71 2.55 -4.00
N LYS A 131 23.24 2.36 -5.22
CA LYS A 131 24.68 2.22 -5.46
C LYS A 131 25.46 3.49 -5.08
N ARG A 132 24.90 4.67 -5.35
CA ARG A 132 25.52 5.96 -4.99
C ARG A 132 25.58 6.18 -3.48
N LEU A 133 24.61 5.67 -2.74
CA LEU A 133 24.55 5.80 -1.27
C LEU A 133 25.41 4.76 -0.51
N ASP A 134 25.80 3.66 -1.16
CA ASP A 134 26.52 2.53 -0.53
C ASP A 134 25.86 2.03 0.78
N VAL A 135 24.55 1.83 0.77
CA VAL A 135 23.77 1.45 1.96
C VAL A 135 23.90 -0.03 2.32
N GLU A 136 23.94 -0.35 3.62
CA GLU A 136 23.92 -1.73 4.12
C GLU A 136 22.53 -2.24 4.53
N SER A 137 21.61 -1.32 4.85
CA SER A 137 20.25 -1.62 5.30
C SER A 137 19.22 -1.23 4.25
N ILE A 138 18.36 -2.16 3.87
CA ILE A 138 17.33 -1.98 2.85
C ILE A 138 15.96 -2.38 3.40
N VAL A 139 14.97 -1.51 3.18
CA VAL A 139 13.56 -1.84 3.42
C VAL A 139 12.91 -2.18 2.08
N VAL A 140 12.43 -3.41 1.94
CA VAL A 140 11.75 -3.90 0.74
C VAL A 140 10.24 -3.73 0.93
N ILE A 141 9.60 -3.02 0.01
CA ILE A 141 8.16 -2.74 0.00
C ILE A 141 7.55 -3.08 -1.37
N SER A 142 6.23 -3.23 -1.40
CA SER A 142 5.48 -3.39 -2.65
C SER A 142 5.38 -2.04 -3.38
N PRO A 143 5.52 -2.00 -4.72
CA PRO A 143 5.25 -0.80 -5.53
C PRO A 143 3.75 -0.43 -5.60
N THR A 144 2.87 -1.14 -4.88
CA THR A 144 1.42 -0.92 -4.96
C THR A 144 0.90 0.10 -3.95
N PHE A 145 1.56 0.22 -2.78
CA PHE A 145 1.01 0.91 -1.61
C PHE A 145 1.88 2.10 -1.19
N GLY A 146 1.52 3.32 -1.60
CA GLY A 146 2.32 4.52 -1.31
C GLY A 146 2.50 4.82 0.19
N TYR A 147 1.51 4.48 1.01
CA TYR A 147 1.58 4.69 2.47
C TYR A 147 2.68 3.86 3.15
N ASP A 148 3.07 2.72 2.57
CA ASP A 148 4.17 1.90 3.09
C ASP A 148 5.50 2.63 2.89
N ALA A 149 5.68 3.26 1.72
CA ALA A 149 6.85 4.07 1.41
C ALA A 149 7.00 5.26 2.38
N ILE A 150 5.91 5.96 2.67
CA ILE A 150 5.90 7.06 3.65
C ILE A 150 6.24 6.56 5.06
N SER A 151 5.71 5.41 5.46
CA SER A 151 5.93 4.84 6.79
C SER A 151 7.40 4.54 7.08
N VAL A 152 8.12 4.02 6.08
CA VAL A 152 9.49 3.54 6.26
C VAL A 152 10.55 4.62 6.03
N ALA A 153 10.20 5.72 5.36
CA ALA A 153 11.15 6.79 5.00
C ALA A 153 11.93 7.34 6.22
N PRO A 154 11.30 7.68 7.37
CA PRO A 154 12.05 8.19 8.52
C PRO A 154 13.09 7.23 9.06
N TYR A 155 12.75 5.94 9.12
CA TYR A 155 13.65 4.91 9.59
C TYR A 155 14.82 4.72 8.62
N ALA A 156 14.55 4.66 7.31
CA ALA A 156 15.59 4.58 6.28
C ALA A 156 16.56 5.78 6.37
N ILE A 157 16.05 7.01 6.48
CA ILE A 157 16.87 8.22 6.61
C ILE A 157 17.75 8.15 7.87
N LYS A 158 17.17 7.81 9.04
CA LYS A 158 17.93 7.78 10.29
C LYS A 158 18.96 6.67 10.38
N THR A 159 18.75 5.58 9.66
CA THR A 159 19.68 4.44 9.63
C THR A 159 20.65 4.48 8.45
N HIS A 160 20.64 5.56 7.65
CA HIS A 160 21.39 5.66 6.40
C HIS A 160 21.14 4.43 5.49
N GLY A 161 19.88 4.00 5.44
CA GLY A 161 19.38 2.92 4.62
C GLY A 161 18.64 3.43 3.39
N PHE A 162 18.15 2.50 2.57
CA PHE A 162 17.37 2.81 1.37
C PHE A 162 16.14 1.91 1.25
N VAL A 163 15.27 2.24 0.31
CA VAL A 163 13.99 1.54 0.12
C VAL A 163 13.95 0.96 -1.28
N TYR A 164 13.57 -0.31 -1.36
CA TYR A 164 13.45 -1.06 -2.61
C TYR A 164 11.99 -1.39 -2.89
N PHE A 165 11.50 -0.97 -4.05
CA PHE A 165 10.20 -1.37 -4.60
C PHE A 165 10.37 -2.69 -5.34
N VAL A 166 9.83 -3.78 -4.78
CA VAL A 166 10.03 -5.13 -5.33
C VAL A 166 8.71 -5.86 -5.48
N ASP A 167 8.48 -6.42 -6.67
CA ASP A 167 7.31 -7.23 -7.03
C ASP A 167 7.73 -8.48 -7.82
N GLU A 168 6.74 -9.21 -8.34
CA GLU A 168 6.99 -10.39 -9.18
C GLU A 168 7.72 -10.09 -10.51
N ASN A 169 7.67 -8.84 -10.99
CA ASN A 169 8.22 -8.46 -12.29
C ASN A 169 9.70 -8.09 -12.20
N ASN A 170 10.17 -7.60 -11.05
CA ASN A 170 11.54 -7.14 -10.89
C ASN A 170 12.39 -7.90 -9.86
N ILE A 171 11.82 -8.83 -9.08
CA ILE A 171 12.56 -9.59 -8.05
C ILE A 171 13.84 -10.26 -8.58
N ASP A 172 13.77 -10.86 -9.77
CA ASP A 172 14.93 -11.54 -10.37
C ASP A 172 16.08 -10.59 -10.72
N ARG A 173 15.79 -9.28 -10.93
CA ARG A 173 16.79 -8.26 -11.26
C ARG A 173 17.50 -7.66 -10.05
N VAL A 174 16.95 -7.88 -8.84
CA VAL A 174 17.43 -7.24 -7.60
C VAL A 174 17.86 -8.24 -6.53
N LYS A 175 17.38 -9.50 -6.56
CA LYS A 175 17.62 -10.48 -5.50
C LYS A 175 19.11 -10.71 -5.18
N ASP A 176 19.98 -10.74 -6.19
CA ASP A 176 21.40 -11.02 -6.00
C ASP A 176 22.08 -9.85 -5.25
N GLU A 177 21.70 -8.61 -5.57
CA GLU A 177 22.19 -7.40 -4.89
C GLU A 177 21.68 -7.32 -3.44
N LEU A 178 20.45 -7.75 -3.19
CA LEU A 178 19.83 -7.74 -1.88
C LEU A 178 20.32 -8.87 -0.96
N SER A 179 20.88 -9.95 -1.51
CA SER A 179 21.25 -11.17 -0.76
C SER A 179 22.25 -10.95 0.38
N ASN A 180 23.13 -9.93 0.26
CA ASN A 180 24.16 -9.62 1.24
C ASN A 180 23.82 -8.39 2.12
N LYS A 181 22.60 -7.86 2.02
CA LYS A 181 22.16 -6.66 2.73
C LYS A 181 21.27 -7.01 3.92
N LYS A 182 21.18 -6.12 4.91
CA LYS A 182 20.23 -6.27 6.01
C LYS A 182 18.85 -5.87 5.52
N LEU A 183 17.94 -6.83 5.39
CA LEU A 183 16.62 -6.61 4.82
C LEU A 183 15.51 -6.52 5.89
N ILE A 184 14.64 -5.52 5.73
CA ILE A 184 13.30 -5.51 6.32
C ILE A 184 12.30 -5.69 5.18
N LEU A 185 11.52 -6.77 5.20
CA LEU A 185 10.42 -7.04 4.30
C LEU A 185 9.15 -6.43 4.91
N TYR A 186 8.69 -5.29 4.39
CA TYR A 186 7.66 -4.46 5.01
C TYR A 186 6.38 -4.43 4.17
N GLY A 187 5.23 -4.63 4.82
CA GLY A 187 3.91 -4.57 4.20
C GLY A 187 3.47 -5.88 3.53
N ASP A 188 2.45 -5.77 2.67
CA ASP A 188 1.91 -6.92 1.90
C ASP A 188 2.72 -7.10 0.61
N LEU A 189 3.68 -8.03 0.65
CA LEU A 189 4.58 -8.34 -0.46
C LEU A 189 4.10 -9.55 -1.27
N HIS A 190 4.44 -9.56 -2.56
CA HIS A 190 4.13 -10.70 -3.42
C HIS A 190 4.81 -11.99 -2.94
N ARG A 191 4.16 -13.15 -3.14
CA ARG A 191 4.66 -14.47 -2.72
C ARG A 191 6.07 -14.76 -3.24
N ASP A 192 6.35 -14.37 -4.48
CA ASP A 192 7.65 -14.60 -5.13
C ASP A 192 8.76 -13.76 -4.48
N VAL A 193 8.44 -12.55 -4.01
CA VAL A 193 9.37 -11.71 -3.24
C VAL A 193 9.65 -12.33 -1.87
N ILE A 194 8.59 -12.73 -1.17
CA ILE A 194 8.66 -13.34 0.17
C ILE A 194 9.46 -14.66 0.16
N SER A 195 9.35 -15.44 -0.92
CA SER A 195 10.07 -16.71 -1.07
C SER A 195 11.50 -16.54 -1.59
N SER A 196 11.79 -15.47 -2.32
CA SER A 196 13.11 -15.20 -2.89
C SER A 196 14.05 -14.46 -1.92
N LEU A 197 13.52 -13.72 -0.94
CA LEU A 197 14.32 -12.90 -0.03
C LEU A 197 14.23 -13.39 1.42
N THR A 198 15.34 -13.22 2.16
CA THR A 198 15.41 -13.50 3.60
C THR A 198 15.67 -12.20 4.36
N GLY A 199 14.79 -11.86 5.31
CA GLY A 199 14.88 -10.62 6.09
C GLY A 199 13.89 -10.60 7.25
N GLU A 200 13.99 -9.58 8.09
CA GLU A 200 13.01 -9.30 9.14
C GLU A 200 11.67 -8.95 8.50
N ARG A 201 10.57 -9.58 8.92
CA ARG A 201 9.24 -9.33 8.33
C ARG A 201 8.41 -8.43 9.23
N ILE A 202 7.92 -7.34 8.68
CA ILE A 202 6.95 -6.45 9.33
C ILE A 202 5.66 -6.47 8.49
N ASN A 203 4.71 -7.29 8.90
CA ASN A 203 3.37 -7.36 8.32
C ASN A 203 2.36 -7.83 9.40
N GLU A 204 1.85 -6.86 10.15
CA GLU A 204 0.86 -6.99 11.23
C GLU A 204 -0.59 -6.97 10.71
N GLY A 205 -0.78 -7.03 9.39
CA GLY A 205 -2.08 -7.17 8.73
C GLY A 205 -2.85 -5.86 8.48
N SER A 206 -2.30 -4.70 8.82
CA SER A 206 -2.85 -3.39 8.42
C SER A 206 -1.78 -2.32 8.33
N ARG A 207 -2.03 -1.24 7.56
CA ARG A 207 -1.06 -0.16 7.39
C ARG A 207 -0.71 0.54 8.71
N PHE A 208 -1.70 0.71 9.59
CA PHE A 208 -1.49 1.34 10.89
C PHE A 208 -0.61 0.50 11.82
N HIS A 209 -0.83 -0.82 11.89
CA HIS A 209 -0.03 -1.68 12.76
C HIS A 209 1.39 -1.88 12.21
N ASN A 210 1.54 -1.99 10.87
CA ASN A 210 2.86 -1.97 10.23
C ASN A 210 3.60 -0.67 10.54
N ASN A 211 2.91 0.47 10.44
CA ASN A 211 3.49 1.78 10.73
C ASN A 211 3.89 1.92 12.21
N LEU A 212 3.07 1.47 13.15
CA LEU A 212 3.45 1.42 14.57
C LEU A 212 4.67 0.51 14.79
N LYS A 213 4.75 -0.63 14.09
CA LYS A 213 5.88 -1.55 14.25
C LYS A 213 7.21 -0.97 13.76
N ILE A 214 7.21 -0.28 12.62
CA ILE A 214 8.43 0.42 12.15
C ILE A 214 8.75 1.65 13.01
N LEU A 215 7.74 2.29 13.60
CA LEU A 215 7.94 3.35 14.60
C LEU A 215 8.59 2.80 15.87
N GLU A 216 8.13 1.68 16.41
CA GLU A 216 8.82 1.00 17.53
C GLU A 216 10.29 0.79 17.20
N LYS A 217 10.57 0.28 15.99
CA LYS A 217 11.94 0.08 15.50
C LYS A 217 12.76 1.36 15.40
N TYR A 218 12.13 2.47 15.02
CA TYR A 218 12.76 3.79 15.06
C TYR A 218 13.13 4.17 16.50
N TYR A 219 12.23 3.98 17.46
CA TYR A 219 12.46 4.36 18.85
C TYR A 219 13.40 3.40 19.62
N GLU A 220 13.70 2.21 19.09
CA GLU A 220 14.79 1.37 19.61
C GLU A 220 16.17 2.04 19.49
N GLY A 221 16.38 2.82 18.43
CA GLY A 221 17.66 3.48 18.13
C GLY A 221 17.67 4.99 18.33
N PHE A 222 16.50 5.64 18.34
CA PHE A 222 16.37 7.08 18.29
C PHE A 222 15.31 7.59 19.27
N SER A 223 15.36 8.87 19.60
CA SER A 223 14.31 9.55 20.39
C SER A 223 13.92 10.83 19.70
N ALA A 224 12.62 11.09 19.62
CA ALA A 224 12.06 12.30 19.04
C ALA A 224 10.87 12.79 19.89
N PRO A 225 10.90 14.02 20.42
CA PRO A 225 9.75 14.58 21.13
C PRO A 225 8.65 15.07 20.19
N GLN A 226 8.91 15.07 18.88
CA GLN A 226 7.99 15.47 17.83
C GLN A 226 7.66 14.29 16.92
N LEU A 227 6.38 14.18 16.55
CA LEU A 227 5.86 13.15 15.64
C LEU A 227 5.16 13.85 14.47
N ILE A 228 5.42 13.43 13.24
CA ILE A 228 4.62 13.85 12.09
C ILE A 228 3.40 12.94 11.99
N VAL A 229 2.23 13.52 11.77
CA VAL A 229 0.97 12.81 11.63
C VAL A 229 0.39 13.10 10.24
N THR A 230 0.10 12.03 9.49
CA THR A 230 -0.44 12.13 8.12
C THR A 230 -1.30 10.90 7.77
N SER A 231 -2.03 10.95 6.65
CA SER A 231 -2.83 9.84 6.11
C SER A 231 -1.97 8.88 5.29
N GLY A 232 -0.82 9.35 4.79
CA GLY A 232 0.09 8.58 3.94
C GLY A 232 -0.34 8.53 2.47
N GLU A 233 -1.34 9.32 2.07
CA GLU A 233 -1.88 9.34 0.70
C GLU A 233 -1.09 10.24 -0.27
N PHE A 234 -0.13 11.00 0.25
CA PHE A 234 0.67 11.94 -0.53
C PHE A 234 2.09 12.06 0.02
N MET A 235 3.01 12.53 -0.83
CA MET A 235 4.33 13.02 -0.45
C MET A 235 4.30 14.53 -0.24
N GLU A 236 4.99 14.97 0.82
CA GLU A 236 5.31 16.36 1.11
C GLU A 236 6.74 16.39 1.68
N ALA A 237 7.51 17.43 1.35
CA ALA A 237 8.95 17.45 1.63
C ALA A 237 9.33 17.18 3.10
N SER A 238 8.52 17.61 4.07
CA SER A 238 8.81 17.39 5.49
C SER A 238 8.65 15.95 5.95
N LEU A 239 7.97 15.10 5.17
CA LEU A 239 7.91 13.65 5.41
C LEU A 239 9.29 12.99 5.24
N PHE A 240 10.22 13.63 4.53
CA PHE A 240 11.60 13.15 4.36
C PHE A 240 12.59 13.87 5.30
N SER A 241 12.12 14.48 6.40
CA SER A 241 12.99 15.13 7.39
C SER A 241 13.69 14.15 8.35
N GLY A 242 13.38 12.85 8.25
CA GLY A 242 13.82 11.83 9.20
C GLY A 242 13.09 11.88 10.55
N GLN A 243 12.11 12.77 10.74
CA GLN A 243 11.21 12.75 11.89
C GLN A 243 10.26 11.55 11.80
N PRO A 244 9.92 10.88 12.91
CA PRO A 244 9.03 9.73 12.88
C PRO A 244 7.66 10.14 12.34
N ILE A 245 7.04 9.26 11.55
CA ILE A 245 5.73 9.47 10.94
C ILE A 245 4.76 8.43 11.46
N MET A 246 3.66 8.89 12.07
CA MET A 246 2.53 8.05 12.42
C MET A 246 1.39 8.26 11.42
N LEU A 247 0.95 7.18 10.81
CA LEU A 247 -0.24 7.16 9.98
C LEU A 247 -1.48 7.24 10.87
N LEU A 248 -2.40 8.16 10.60
CA LEU A 248 -3.71 8.22 11.24
C LEU A 248 -4.83 7.96 10.25
N GLY A 249 -5.90 7.36 10.77
CA GLY A 249 -7.11 7.22 9.99
C GLY A 249 -7.89 8.52 9.86
N LYS A 250 -8.80 8.60 8.89
CA LYS A 250 -9.52 9.85 8.59
C LYS A 250 -10.66 10.17 9.54
N GLN A 251 -11.23 9.17 10.22
CA GLN A 251 -12.38 9.39 11.12
C GLN A 251 -12.17 8.86 12.54
N LYS A 252 -11.24 7.94 12.78
CA LYS A 252 -10.95 7.38 14.11
C LYS A 252 -9.46 7.23 14.38
N VAL A 253 -9.10 7.45 15.64
CA VAL A 253 -7.78 7.09 16.21
C VAL A 253 -7.88 5.70 16.81
N LEU A 254 -6.95 4.81 16.46
CA LEU A 254 -6.86 3.48 17.06
C LEU A 254 -6.32 3.56 18.50
N PRO A 255 -6.79 2.70 19.44
CA PRO A 255 -6.28 2.65 20.81
C PRO A 255 -4.75 2.53 20.90
N GLU A 256 -4.15 1.71 20.05
CA GLU A 256 -2.72 1.44 19.99
C GLU A 256 -1.91 2.70 19.61
N GLN A 257 -2.46 3.59 18.78
CA GLN A 257 -1.83 4.86 18.42
C GLN A 257 -1.83 5.83 19.60
N ILE A 258 -2.91 5.85 20.40
CA ILE A 258 -2.99 6.66 21.62
C ILE A 258 -1.95 6.17 22.63
N GLU A 259 -1.84 4.85 22.79
CA GLU A 259 -0.88 4.25 23.72
C GLU A 259 0.56 4.52 23.28
N PHE A 260 0.85 4.38 21.99
CA PHE A 260 2.17 4.69 21.43
C PHE A 260 2.61 6.12 21.76
N VAL A 261 1.73 7.10 21.54
CA VAL A 261 2.00 8.52 21.83
C VAL A 261 2.29 8.76 23.31
N LYS A 262 1.59 8.06 24.21
CA LYS A 262 1.81 8.14 25.66
C LYS A 262 3.12 7.47 26.08
N GLN A 263 3.34 6.24 25.64
CA GLN A 263 4.50 5.42 25.99
C GLN A 263 5.82 6.10 25.59
N HIS A 264 5.86 6.75 24.43
CA HIS A 264 7.06 7.43 23.94
C HIS A 264 7.13 8.93 24.33
N GLU A 265 6.27 9.38 25.25
CA GLU A 265 6.24 10.75 25.79
C GLU A 265 6.27 11.85 24.72
N ILE A 266 5.53 11.66 23.63
CA ILE A 266 5.51 12.60 22.50
C ILE A 266 4.90 13.94 22.96
N LYS A 267 5.63 15.04 22.70
CA LYS A 267 5.27 16.38 23.21
C LYS A 267 4.58 17.25 22.16
N VAL A 268 4.88 17.01 20.88
CA VAL A 268 4.37 17.80 19.75
C VAL A 268 4.01 16.87 18.59
N ILE A 269 2.85 17.09 17.99
CA ILE A 269 2.49 16.49 16.70
C ILE A 269 2.47 17.58 15.62
N LEU A 270 3.14 17.32 14.50
CA LEU A 270 3.04 18.10 13.28
C LEU A 270 2.03 17.43 12.35
N LEU A 271 0.86 18.02 12.20
CA LEU A 271 -0.21 17.53 11.34
C LEU A 271 0.01 18.00 9.90
N ILE A 272 0.07 17.06 8.97
CA ILE A 272 0.11 17.30 7.53
C ILE A 272 -1.06 16.54 6.89
N GLY A 273 -2.04 17.27 6.37
CA GLY A 273 -3.32 16.74 5.88
C GLY A 273 -4.50 17.36 6.65
N TYR A 274 -5.32 18.16 5.97
CA TYR A 274 -6.45 18.85 6.60
C TYR A 274 -7.56 17.88 7.03
N GLU A 275 -7.73 16.80 6.30
CA GLU A 275 -8.72 15.74 6.54
C GLU A 275 -8.55 15.03 7.89
N LEU A 276 -7.41 15.23 8.55
CA LEU A 276 -7.08 14.59 9.83
C LEU A 276 -7.36 15.48 11.03
N LEU A 277 -7.87 16.70 10.84
CA LEU A 277 -8.00 17.69 11.91
C LEU A 277 -8.82 17.16 13.10
N ASP A 278 -9.97 16.55 12.83
CA ASP A 278 -10.86 16.02 13.87
C ASP A 278 -10.21 14.86 14.63
N VAL A 279 -9.55 13.96 13.89
CA VAL A 279 -8.87 12.80 14.47
C VAL A 279 -7.64 13.22 15.28
N ALA A 280 -6.89 14.21 14.81
CA ALA A 280 -5.76 14.78 15.54
C ALA A 280 -6.22 15.49 16.82
N ASN A 281 -7.39 16.13 16.83
CA ASN A 281 -7.99 16.69 18.04
C ASN A 281 -8.33 15.59 19.06
N VAL A 282 -8.93 14.48 18.62
CA VAL A 282 -9.19 13.32 19.50
C VAL A 282 -7.89 12.77 20.09
N LEU A 283 -6.84 12.63 19.27
CA LEU A 283 -5.54 12.18 19.76
C LEU A 283 -4.97 13.15 20.81
N LYS A 284 -5.05 14.46 20.56
CA LYS A 284 -4.66 15.52 21.49
C LYS A 284 -5.42 15.45 22.82
N GLU A 285 -6.74 15.29 22.78
CA GLU A 285 -7.57 15.19 23.98
C GLU A 285 -7.22 13.96 24.82
N LYS A 286 -6.95 12.82 24.17
CA LYS A 286 -6.67 11.56 24.85
C LYS A 286 -5.24 11.42 25.38
N THR A 287 -4.29 12.21 24.87
CA THR A 287 -2.85 12.08 25.18
C THR A 287 -2.24 13.33 25.81
N GLY A 288 -2.83 14.51 25.63
CA GLY A 288 -2.27 15.79 26.07
C GLY A 288 -1.20 16.38 25.14
N VAL A 289 -0.95 15.78 23.98
CA VAL A 289 0.06 16.26 23.02
C VAL A 289 -0.30 17.63 22.42
N ARG A 290 0.69 18.47 22.12
CA ARG A 290 0.47 19.76 21.43
C ARG A 290 0.41 19.55 19.93
N GLY A 291 -0.63 20.06 19.26
CA GLY A 291 -0.76 19.98 17.81
C GLY A 291 -0.37 21.26 17.08
N ILE A 292 0.42 21.12 16.03
CA ILE A 292 0.74 22.17 15.05
C ILE A 292 0.30 21.66 13.68
N MET A 293 -0.47 22.46 12.94
CA MET A 293 -0.93 22.08 11.61
C MET A 293 -0.17 22.84 10.54
N LYS A 294 0.31 22.12 9.52
CA LYS A 294 1.03 22.69 8.38
C LYS A 294 0.07 22.84 7.20
N PHE A 295 -0.23 24.09 6.83
CA PHE A 295 -1.12 24.40 5.70
C PHE A 295 -0.41 24.89 4.45
N GLY A 296 0.81 25.38 4.59
CA GLY A 296 1.50 26.03 3.50
C GLY A 296 2.99 26.16 3.76
N LYS A 297 3.68 26.63 2.73
CA LYS A 297 5.11 26.93 2.74
C LYS A 297 5.32 28.38 2.35
N GLY A 298 6.37 28.99 2.88
CA GLY A 298 6.81 30.29 2.42
C GLY A 298 7.67 30.12 1.17
N THR A 299 7.49 30.96 0.16
CA THR A 299 8.43 31.06 -0.96
C THR A 299 9.46 32.15 -0.73
N ALA A 300 10.72 31.86 -1.06
CA ALA A 300 11.77 32.87 -1.13
C ALA A 300 11.63 33.60 -2.47
N GLN A 301 11.07 34.81 -2.47
CA GLN A 301 11.19 35.70 -3.63
C GLN A 301 12.57 36.33 -3.66
N ALA A 302 13.20 36.31 -4.83
CA ALA A 302 14.42 37.05 -5.10
C ALA A 302 14.11 38.56 -5.05
N GLY A 303 14.43 39.20 -3.92
CA GLY A 303 14.42 40.65 -3.76
C GLY A 303 13.60 41.15 -2.58
N GLY A 304 14.30 41.39 -1.45
CA GLY A 304 13.93 42.39 -0.43
C GLY A 304 12.65 42.15 0.38
N GLU A 305 12.84 41.85 1.66
CA GLU A 305 11.92 41.92 2.81
C GLU A 305 10.51 42.51 2.56
N PHE A 306 9.47 41.72 2.86
CA PHE A 306 8.47 41.98 3.92
C PHE A 306 7.21 41.11 3.82
N MET A 307 6.99 40.35 2.74
CA MET A 307 5.91 39.36 2.67
C MET A 307 6.40 38.10 1.93
N ARG A 308 6.87 37.09 2.66
CA ARG A 308 6.98 35.73 2.09
C ARG A 308 5.57 35.31 1.71
N ARG A 309 5.28 35.19 0.42
CA ARG A 309 3.97 34.68 -0.04
C ARG A 309 3.82 33.27 0.53
N VAL A 310 2.73 33.06 1.27
CA VAL A 310 2.36 31.72 1.73
C VAL A 310 1.66 31.03 0.56
N GLU A 311 2.27 29.95 0.10
CA GLU A 311 1.72 29.07 -0.92
C GLU A 311 1.20 27.79 -0.25
N PRO A 312 0.23 27.09 -0.87
CA PRO A 312 -0.16 25.77 -0.41
C PRO A 312 1.04 24.82 -0.40
N LEU A 313 0.94 23.74 0.37
CA LEU A 313 1.96 22.69 0.34
C LEU A 313 2.00 22.05 -1.04
N ASP A 314 3.21 21.69 -1.48
CA ASP A 314 3.37 20.84 -2.65
C ASP A 314 3.04 19.41 -2.22
N LEU A 315 1.86 18.94 -2.61
CA LEU A 315 1.40 17.59 -2.31
C LEU A 315 1.45 16.77 -3.60
N TYR A 316 2.18 15.66 -3.55
CA TYR A 316 2.20 14.67 -4.63
C TYR A 316 1.40 13.45 -4.21
N PHE A 317 0.20 13.26 -4.77
CA PHE A 317 -0.67 12.14 -4.40
C PHE A 317 -0.14 10.82 -4.96
N MET A 318 -0.13 9.79 -4.12
CA MET A 318 0.28 8.44 -4.48
C MET A 318 -0.95 7.53 -4.62
N PRO A 319 -0.85 6.36 -5.26
CA PRO A 319 -1.93 5.40 -5.27
C PRO A 319 -2.33 4.97 -3.85
N PHE A 320 -3.63 5.04 -3.55
CA PHE A 320 -4.23 4.52 -2.32
C PHE A 320 -5.60 3.90 -2.60
N TYR A 321 -6.02 2.96 -1.77
CA TYR A 321 -7.33 2.32 -1.86
C TYR A 321 -8.14 2.66 -0.61
N THR A 322 -9.34 3.18 -0.80
CA THR A 322 -10.27 3.47 0.29
C THR A 322 -11.24 2.30 0.45
N PRO A 323 -11.39 1.71 1.64
CA PRO A 323 -12.45 0.73 1.87
C PRO A 323 -13.82 1.41 1.75
N GLU A 324 -14.77 0.75 1.12
CA GLU A 324 -16.12 1.29 0.92
C GLU A 324 -17.18 0.29 1.37
N ILE A 325 -18.24 0.80 2.00
CA ILE A 325 -19.40 -0.01 2.38
C ILE A 325 -20.71 0.76 2.16
N SER A 326 -21.70 0.03 1.67
CA SER A 326 -23.08 0.48 1.52
C SER A 326 -23.98 -0.29 2.47
N ILE A 327 -24.93 0.42 3.08
CA ILE A 327 -26.01 -0.16 3.88
C ILE A 327 -27.24 -0.15 2.96
N GLU A 328 -27.62 -1.30 2.40
CA GLU A 328 -28.56 -1.34 1.28
C GLU A 328 -30.01 -1.43 1.74
N LYS A 329 -30.34 -2.44 2.55
CA LYS A 329 -31.71 -2.73 2.93
C LYS A 329 -31.81 -3.45 4.27
N ALA A 330 -33.01 -3.38 4.86
CA ALA A 330 -33.37 -4.09 6.06
C ALA A 330 -34.66 -4.88 5.84
N SER A 331 -34.79 -6.03 6.49
CA SER A 331 -35.99 -6.87 6.43
C SER A 331 -36.24 -7.52 7.78
N TYR A 332 -37.50 -7.59 8.18
CA TYR A 332 -37.91 -8.14 9.47
C TYR A 332 -38.80 -9.37 9.26
N ASP A 333 -38.35 -10.51 9.79
CA ASP A 333 -39.11 -11.75 9.80
C ASP A 333 -39.98 -11.83 11.05
N ILE A 334 -41.30 -11.78 10.87
CA ILE A 334 -42.27 -11.86 11.97
C ILE A 334 -42.19 -13.23 12.66
N ALA A 335 -41.97 -14.31 11.88
CA ALA A 335 -42.01 -15.67 12.40
C ALA A 335 -40.83 -15.97 13.32
N SER A 336 -39.61 -15.60 12.90
CA SER A 336 -38.40 -15.82 13.69
C SER A 336 -38.00 -14.66 14.61
N LYS A 337 -38.70 -13.51 14.53
CA LYS A 337 -38.37 -12.27 15.26
C LYS A 337 -36.91 -11.83 15.03
N LYS A 338 -36.49 -11.86 13.76
CA LYS A 338 -35.14 -11.49 13.34
C LYS A 338 -35.17 -10.30 12.39
N LEU A 339 -34.28 -9.35 12.62
CA LEU A 339 -33.99 -8.27 11.70
C LEU A 339 -32.74 -8.64 10.90
N TYR A 340 -32.83 -8.54 9.58
CA TYR A 340 -31.74 -8.76 8.65
C TYR A 340 -31.34 -7.43 8.04
N VAL A 341 -30.03 -7.13 8.02
CA VAL A 341 -29.50 -5.93 7.36
C VAL A 341 -28.48 -6.36 6.32
N GLN A 342 -28.67 -5.90 5.08
CA GLN A 342 -27.76 -6.19 3.98
C GLN A 342 -26.74 -5.07 3.81
N PHE A 343 -25.48 -5.46 3.78
CA PHE A 343 -24.34 -4.62 3.47
C PHE A 343 -23.74 -5.01 2.12
N PHE A 344 -23.19 -4.05 1.40
CA PHE A 344 -22.54 -4.26 0.10
C PHE A 344 -21.21 -3.53 0.05
N ASN A 345 -20.20 -4.15 -0.57
CA ASN A 345 -18.89 -3.53 -0.80
C ASN A 345 -18.76 -3.12 -2.27
N PRO A 346 -19.02 -1.85 -2.62
CA PRO A 346 -18.82 -1.34 -3.97
C PRO A 346 -17.33 -1.14 -4.33
N GLY A 347 -16.44 -1.18 -3.33
CA GLY A 347 -15.02 -0.89 -3.49
C GLY A 347 -14.24 -2.02 -4.16
N VAL A 348 -12.93 -1.76 -4.32
CA VAL A 348 -12.00 -2.67 -5.01
C VAL A 348 -11.14 -3.51 -4.05
N ILE A 349 -11.26 -3.27 -2.74
CA ILE A 349 -10.58 -4.04 -1.69
C ILE A 349 -11.60 -4.65 -0.72
N PRO A 350 -11.28 -5.77 -0.05
CA PRO A 350 -12.13 -6.28 1.02
C PRO A 350 -12.26 -5.27 2.15
N VAL A 351 -13.44 -5.28 2.78
CA VAL A 351 -13.74 -4.45 3.94
C VAL A 351 -14.07 -5.34 5.12
N TYR A 352 -13.51 -5.00 6.27
CA TYR A 352 -13.91 -5.55 7.55
C TYR A 352 -14.83 -4.55 8.22
N PHE A 353 -15.91 -5.01 8.85
CA PHE A 353 -16.86 -4.12 9.50
C PHE A 353 -17.52 -4.75 10.72
N THR A 354 -17.94 -3.91 11.65
CA THR A 354 -18.90 -4.22 12.72
C THR A 354 -20.09 -3.29 12.56
N SER A 355 -21.27 -3.72 12.96
CA SER A 355 -22.50 -2.96 12.76
C SER A 355 -23.37 -2.97 14.00
N VAL A 356 -23.87 -1.79 14.34
CA VAL A 356 -24.74 -1.49 15.47
C VAL A 356 -26.08 -1.03 14.92
N VAL A 357 -27.16 -1.65 15.39
CA VAL A 357 -28.53 -1.31 15.04
C VAL A 357 -29.21 -0.72 16.26
N SER A 358 -29.78 0.48 16.11
CA SER A 358 -30.53 1.18 17.15
C SER A 358 -31.98 1.39 16.72
N VAL A 359 -32.92 0.84 17.49
CA VAL A 359 -34.38 0.92 17.23
C VAL A 359 -35.11 1.13 18.55
N ALA A 360 -35.91 2.20 18.64
CA ALA A 360 -36.70 2.52 19.83
C ALA A 360 -35.89 2.50 21.16
N GLY A 361 -34.65 2.99 21.12
CA GLY A 361 -33.75 3.03 22.27
C GLY A 361 -33.07 1.69 22.62
N ARG A 362 -33.36 0.62 21.88
CA ARG A 362 -32.67 -0.67 21.98
C ARG A 362 -31.50 -0.71 21.01
N VAL A 363 -30.37 -1.28 21.44
CA VAL A 363 -29.13 -1.38 20.67
C VAL A 363 -28.77 -2.85 20.48
N TYR A 364 -28.48 -3.23 19.24
CA TYR A 364 -28.06 -4.57 18.86
C TYR A 364 -26.72 -4.46 18.14
N GLU A 365 -25.72 -5.20 18.59
CA GLU A 365 -24.37 -5.16 18.02
C GLU A 365 -24.07 -6.48 17.32
N HIS A 366 -23.38 -6.40 16.18
CA HIS A 366 -22.84 -7.56 15.50
C HIS A 366 -21.32 -7.56 15.55
N GLY A 367 -20.73 -8.75 15.62
CA GLY A 367 -19.29 -8.95 15.58
C GLY A 367 -18.66 -8.47 14.26
N ILE A 368 -17.35 -8.69 14.14
CA ILE A 368 -16.64 -8.29 12.93
C ILE A 368 -16.92 -9.28 11.80
N GLU A 369 -17.33 -8.76 10.66
CA GLU A 369 -17.52 -9.48 9.40
C GLU A 369 -16.55 -8.98 8.34
N LYS A 370 -16.34 -9.80 7.32
CA LYS A 370 -15.58 -9.46 6.12
C LYS A 370 -16.51 -9.46 4.91
N ILE A 371 -16.42 -8.44 4.07
CA ILE A 371 -17.12 -8.34 2.80
C ILE A 371 -16.12 -8.11 1.65
N ASN A 372 -16.08 -9.04 0.70
CA ASN A 372 -15.20 -8.95 -0.45
C ASN A 372 -15.73 -7.92 -1.48
N PRO A 373 -14.87 -7.37 -2.36
CA PRO A 373 -15.29 -6.49 -3.45
C PRO A 373 -16.47 -7.05 -4.27
N GLY A 374 -17.46 -6.22 -4.56
CA GLY A 374 -18.65 -6.59 -5.36
C GLY A 374 -19.58 -7.61 -4.70
N SER A 375 -19.33 -8.00 -3.44
CA SER A 375 -20.12 -8.96 -2.69
C SER A 375 -21.05 -8.26 -1.70
N SER A 376 -22.07 -8.97 -1.25
CA SER A 376 -23.00 -8.53 -0.20
C SER A 376 -22.87 -9.43 1.02
N VAL A 377 -23.20 -8.93 2.20
CA VAL A 377 -23.33 -9.73 3.42
C VAL A 377 -24.61 -9.34 4.12
N VAL A 378 -25.42 -10.32 4.51
CA VAL A 378 -26.59 -10.10 5.34
C VAL A 378 -26.23 -10.46 6.79
N VAL A 379 -26.44 -9.52 7.70
CA VAL A 379 -26.24 -9.70 9.14
C VAL A 379 -27.59 -9.89 9.81
N GLU A 380 -27.69 -10.88 10.69
CA GLU A 380 -28.88 -11.13 11.50
C GLU A 380 -28.79 -10.50 12.89
N TYR A 381 -29.90 -9.93 13.34
CA TYR A 381 -30.08 -9.35 14.67
C TYR A 381 -31.32 -9.96 15.32
N LEU A 382 -31.15 -10.53 16.51
CA LEU A 382 -32.28 -10.99 17.33
C LEU A 382 -32.99 -9.76 17.89
N SER A 383 -34.17 -9.44 17.37
CA SER A 383 -34.87 -8.21 17.72
C SER A 383 -36.38 -8.44 17.79
N GLU A 384 -37.02 -8.15 18.92
CA GLU A 384 -38.48 -8.22 19.02
C GLU A 384 -39.08 -6.87 18.62
N LEU A 385 -39.30 -6.65 17.32
CA LEU A 385 -39.82 -5.38 16.80
C LEU A 385 -41.32 -5.44 16.58
N THR A 386 -42.00 -4.33 16.88
CA THR A 386 -43.36 -4.05 16.44
C THR A 386 -43.36 -3.46 15.03
N GLU A 387 -44.49 -3.54 14.31
CA GLU A 387 -44.62 -2.97 12.95
C GLU A 387 -44.37 -1.45 12.90
N LYS A 388 -44.57 -0.74 14.01
CA LYS A 388 -44.22 0.69 14.09
C LYS A 388 -42.71 0.90 14.16
N GLU A 389 -42.01 0.02 14.84
CA GLU A 389 -40.56 0.10 15.07
C GLU A 389 -39.76 -0.29 13.83
N THR A 390 -40.32 -1.11 12.93
CA THR A 390 -39.67 -1.47 11.65
C THR A 390 -39.52 -0.28 10.69
N LYS A 391 -40.19 0.85 10.95
CA LYS A 391 -40.14 2.03 10.07
C LYS A 391 -38.91 2.92 10.27
N ASN A 392 -38.26 2.85 11.43
CA ASN A 392 -37.16 3.75 11.79
C ASN A 392 -36.03 2.97 12.45
N ILE A 393 -35.19 2.35 11.62
CA ILE A 393 -34.05 1.54 12.06
C ILE A 393 -32.77 2.29 11.76
N ASN A 394 -32.05 2.73 12.79
CA ASN A 394 -30.76 3.36 12.62
C ASN A 394 -29.66 2.30 12.61
N VAL A 395 -28.93 2.20 11.51
CA VAL A 395 -27.81 1.29 11.35
C VAL A 395 -26.54 2.11 11.28
N THR A 396 -25.62 1.90 12.22
CA THR A 396 -24.27 2.45 12.21
C THR A 396 -23.30 1.32 11.91
N VAL A 397 -22.41 1.51 10.94
CA VAL A 397 -21.37 0.57 10.57
C VAL A 397 -20.00 1.21 10.76
N ILE A 398 -19.11 0.50 11.43
CA ILE A 398 -17.71 0.90 11.62
C ILE A 398 -16.87 -0.08 10.80
N TYR A 399 -16.04 0.44 9.89
CA TYR A 399 -15.41 -0.38 8.86
C TYR A 399 -14.00 0.08 8.50
N GLY A 400 -13.23 -0.79 7.84
CA GLY A 400 -11.88 -0.49 7.40
C GLY A 400 -11.22 -1.64 6.62
N GLU A 401 -9.93 -1.46 6.30
CA GLU A 401 -9.15 -2.40 5.47
C GLU A 401 -8.79 -3.71 6.19
N ALA A 402 -8.79 -3.72 7.52
CA ALA A 402 -8.43 -4.87 8.34
C ALA A 402 -9.25 -4.95 9.63
N GLN A 403 -9.35 -6.14 10.21
CA GLN A 403 -10.12 -6.42 11.44
C GLN A 403 -9.75 -5.49 12.62
N LYS A 404 -8.47 -5.14 12.76
CA LYS A 404 -7.98 -4.24 13.81
C LYS A 404 -7.87 -2.77 13.37
N ALA A 405 -8.25 -2.46 12.14
CA ALA A 405 -8.06 -1.14 11.51
C ALA A 405 -9.40 -0.56 11.02
N LEU A 406 -10.40 -0.56 11.89
CA LEU A 406 -11.73 -0.02 11.58
C LEU A 406 -11.74 1.50 11.81
N GLU A 407 -11.39 2.25 10.77
CA GLU A 407 -11.17 3.69 10.86
C GLU A 407 -12.38 4.54 10.41
N TYR A 408 -13.30 3.98 9.63
CA TYR A 408 -14.44 4.69 9.05
C TYR A 408 -15.74 4.35 9.77
N GLU A 409 -16.69 5.29 9.72
CA GLU A 409 -18.03 5.15 10.23
C GLU A 409 -19.05 5.64 9.20
N LYS A 410 -20.16 4.92 9.08
CA LYS A 410 -21.29 5.31 8.24
C LYS A 410 -22.58 4.97 8.95
N THR A 411 -23.57 5.86 8.87
CA THR A 411 -24.88 5.65 9.46
C THR A 411 -25.97 5.80 8.41
N ALA A 412 -26.99 4.95 8.46
CA ALA A 412 -28.18 5.04 7.62
C ALA A 412 -29.43 4.76 8.46
N THR A 413 -30.54 5.42 8.12
CA THR A 413 -31.86 5.08 8.65
C THR A 413 -32.62 4.30 7.60
N LEU A 414 -33.08 3.11 7.95
CA LEU A 414 -33.80 2.19 7.07
C LEU A 414 -35.22 1.94 7.56
N GLN A 415 -36.11 1.64 6.61
CA GLN A 415 -37.39 0.99 6.87
C GLN A 415 -37.23 -0.50 6.52
N ALA A 416 -37.51 -1.39 7.47
CA ALA A 416 -37.49 -2.81 7.23
C ALA A 416 -38.76 -3.27 6.51
N GLU A 417 -38.55 -4.06 5.45
CA GLU A 417 -39.62 -4.81 4.80
C GLU A 417 -40.07 -5.96 5.70
N VAL A 418 -41.37 -6.02 5.99
CA VAL A 418 -41.93 -7.01 6.90
C VAL A 418 -42.50 -8.17 6.10
N SER A 419 -42.01 -9.39 6.33
CA SER A 419 -42.49 -10.60 5.66
C SER A 419 -42.34 -11.84 6.55
N GLU A 420 -43.02 -12.94 6.20
CA GLU A 420 -42.70 -14.25 6.75
C GLU A 420 -41.67 -14.91 5.84
N ILE A 421 -40.48 -15.18 6.38
CA ILE A 421 -39.38 -15.79 5.63
C ILE A 421 -39.31 -17.28 5.99
N SER A 422 -39.82 -18.13 5.11
CA SER A 422 -39.57 -19.58 5.15
C SER A 422 -38.43 -19.90 4.17
N ASP A 423 -37.34 -20.49 4.68
CA ASP A 423 -36.23 -20.95 3.85
C ASP A 423 -35.81 -22.37 4.26
N LYS A 424 -36.20 -23.37 3.45
CA LYS A 424 -35.80 -24.78 3.63
C LYS A 424 -34.66 -25.21 2.71
N CYS A 425 -34.15 -24.29 1.89
CA CYS A 425 -33.02 -24.56 1.02
C CYS A 425 -31.77 -24.89 1.85
N ASN A 426 -31.05 -25.92 1.42
CA ASN A 426 -29.73 -26.24 1.90
C ASN A 426 -28.82 -26.49 0.69
N LEU A 427 -27.72 -25.75 0.62
CA LEU A 427 -26.75 -25.82 -0.47
C LEU A 427 -25.41 -26.34 0.05
N THR A 428 -24.83 -27.29 -0.66
CA THR A 428 -23.48 -27.81 -0.39
C THR A 428 -22.53 -27.46 -1.52
N ILE A 429 -21.31 -27.06 -1.18
CA ILE A 429 -20.21 -26.92 -2.15
C ILE A 429 -19.56 -28.29 -2.28
N ASP A 430 -19.69 -28.90 -3.44
CA ASP A 430 -19.22 -30.28 -3.66
C ASP A 430 -17.72 -30.29 -3.96
N GLY A 431 -17.24 -29.32 -4.75
CA GLY A 431 -15.83 -29.17 -5.13
C GLY A 431 -15.66 -28.19 -6.28
N GLY A 432 -14.61 -28.37 -7.07
CA GLY A 432 -14.44 -27.61 -8.30
C GLY A 432 -13.41 -28.23 -9.24
N ALA A 433 -13.35 -27.70 -10.45
CA ALA A 433 -12.40 -28.11 -11.46
C ALA A 433 -11.84 -26.89 -12.20
N TYR A 434 -10.62 -27.00 -12.72
CA TYR A 434 -9.96 -25.95 -13.48
C TYR A 434 -9.61 -26.43 -14.89
N ASN A 435 -9.99 -25.63 -15.88
CA ASN A 435 -9.63 -25.88 -17.28
C ASN A 435 -8.47 -24.97 -17.70
N GLU A 436 -7.27 -25.54 -17.85
CA GLU A 436 -6.05 -24.79 -18.18
C GLU A 436 -6.09 -24.15 -19.58
N LYS A 437 -6.89 -24.67 -20.52
CA LYS A 437 -6.99 -24.11 -21.89
C LYS A 437 -7.94 -22.93 -21.96
N SER A 438 -9.12 -23.05 -21.34
CA SER A 438 -10.12 -21.98 -21.34
C SER A 438 -9.92 -20.98 -20.20
N LEU A 439 -9.03 -21.27 -19.24
CA LEU A 439 -8.81 -20.47 -18.03
C LEU A 439 -10.08 -20.30 -17.19
N ILE A 440 -10.91 -21.35 -17.11
CA ILE A 440 -12.18 -21.33 -16.39
C ILE A 440 -12.05 -22.17 -15.12
N LEU A 441 -12.33 -21.55 -13.98
CA LEU A 441 -12.60 -22.23 -12.71
C LEU A 441 -14.09 -22.56 -12.63
N LYS A 442 -14.41 -23.83 -12.38
CA LYS A 442 -15.77 -24.32 -12.12
C LYS A 442 -15.92 -24.67 -10.65
N VAL A 443 -17.02 -24.21 -10.04
CA VAL A 443 -17.42 -24.58 -8.67
C VAL A 443 -18.70 -25.39 -8.77
N PHE A 444 -18.68 -26.60 -8.21
CA PHE A 444 -19.82 -27.52 -8.22
C PHE A 444 -20.61 -27.43 -6.93
N VAL A 445 -21.93 -27.40 -7.05
CA VAL A 445 -22.84 -27.31 -5.90
C VAL A 445 -24.01 -28.26 -6.04
N SER A 446 -24.58 -28.65 -4.89
CA SER A 446 -25.81 -29.43 -4.82
C SER A 446 -26.81 -28.79 -3.85
N THR A 447 -28.11 -28.96 -4.12
CA THR A 447 -29.21 -28.44 -3.31
C THR A 447 -30.29 -29.49 -3.06
N ASN A 448 -30.95 -29.42 -1.90
CA ASN A 448 -32.10 -30.30 -1.57
C ASN A 448 -33.41 -29.83 -2.22
N THR A 449 -33.55 -28.54 -2.46
CA THR A 449 -34.70 -27.89 -3.09
C THR A 449 -34.22 -26.84 -4.11
N GLU A 450 -35.15 -26.10 -4.69
CA GLU A 450 -34.84 -24.98 -5.57
C GLU A 450 -34.28 -23.80 -4.75
N CYS A 451 -33.10 -23.32 -5.13
CA CYS A 451 -32.36 -22.31 -4.38
C CYS A 451 -31.78 -21.26 -5.30
N TYR A 452 -31.93 -19.99 -4.95
CA TYR A 452 -31.10 -18.93 -5.52
C TYR A 452 -29.76 -18.92 -4.80
N ALA A 453 -28.68 -18.72 -5.56
CA ALA A 453 -27.34 -18.73 -5.03
C ALA A 453 -26.45 -17.73 -5.79
N LYS A 454 -25.69 -16.93 -5.05
CA LYS A 454 -24.72 -15.96 -5.56
C LYS A 454 -23.33 -16.40 -5.11
N PRO A 455 -22.47 -16.85 -6.03
CA PRO A 455 -21.16 -17.36 -5.67
C PRO A 455 -20.15 -16.21 -5.61
N SER A 456 -19.19 -16.32 -4.70
CA SER A 456 -18.00 -15.49 -4.65
C SER A 456 -16.78 -16.40 -4.38
N VAL A 457 -15.66 -16.07 -5.01
CA VAL A 457 -14.41 -16.81 -4.82
C VAL A 457 -13.27 -15.85 -4.48
N SER A 458 -12.47 -16.25 -3.51
CA SER A 458 -11.19 -15.62 -3.18
C SER A 458 -10.08 -16.62 -3.46
N LEU A 459 -9.10 -16.22 -4.25
CA LEU A 459 -7.95 -17.05 -4.58
C LEU A 459 -6.70 -16.24 -4.83
N THR A 460 -5.55 -16.90 -4.77
CA THR A 460 -4.30 -16.39 -5.32
C THR A 460 -4.27 -16.74 -6.81
N SER A 461 -4.06 -15.75 -7.67
CA SER A 461 -3.93 -15.89 -9.12
C SER A 461 -2.62 -15.25 -9.54
N LEU A 462 -1.65 -16.08 -9.92
CA LEU A 462 -0.29 -15.67 -10.23
C LEU A 462 0.31 -14.83 -9.10
N GLY A 463 0.17 -15.33 -7.87
CA GLY A 463 0.68 -14.72 -6.64
C GLY A 463 -0.04 -13.45 -6.15
N LYS A 464 -1.04 -12.95 -6.89
CA LYS A 464 -1.91 -11.84 -6.45
C LYS A 464 -3.26 -12.35 -5.94
N LYS A 465 -3.73 -11.85 -4.81
CA LYS A 465 -5.10 -12.13 -4.34
C LYS A 465 -6.12 -11.53 -5.32
N LYS A 466 -7.08 -12.34 -5.75
CA LYS A 466 -8.22 -11.93 -6.55
C LYS A 466 -9.52 -12.30 -5.84
N TYR A 467 -10.53 -11.49 -6.11
CA TYR A 467 -11.90 -11.67 -5.64
C TYR A 467 -12.80 -11.63 -6.87
N LEU A 468 -13.55 -12.69 -7.11
CA LEU A 468 -14.47 -12.79 -8.24
C LEU A 468 -15.87 -13.09 -7.71
N VAL A 469 -16.86 -12.38 -8.24
CA VAL A 469 -18.26 -12.52 -7.83
C VAL A 469 -19.05 -12.92 -9.06
N GLY A 470 -19.83 -13.99 -8.95
CA GLY A 470 -20.74 -14.43 -10.00
C GLY A 470 -22.14 -13.85 -9.80
N ASP A 471 -22.95 -13.95 -10.84
CA ASP A 471 -24.35 -13.56 -10.81
C ASP A 471 -25.19 -14.51 -9.95
N VAL A 472 -26.33 -14.02 -9.48
CA VAL A 472 -27.34 -14.85 -8.80
C VAL A 472 -27.93 -15.84 -9.80
N GLN A 473 -27.80 -17.14 -9.52
CA GLN A 473 -28.37 -18.21 -10.34
C GLN A 473 -29.36 -19.05 -9.53
N LEU A 474 -30.32 -19.62 -10.24
CA LEU A 474 -31.29 -20.56 -9.68
C LEU A 474 -30.78 -21.99 -9.86
N ILE A 475 -30.58 -22.70 -8.76
CA ILE A 475 -30.03 -24.06 -8.71
C ILE A 475 -31.14 -25.05 -8.37
N LYS A 476 -31.25 -26.12 -9.17
CA LYS A 476 -32.20 -27.22 -8.97
C LYS A 476 -31.45 -28.55 -8.91
N GLY A 477 -31.18 -29.03 -7.70
CA GLY A 477 -30.49 -30.30 -7.50
C GLY A 477 -28.97 -30.15 -7.65
N LYS A 478 -28.43 -30.01 -8.86
CA LYS A 478 -27.00 -29.78 -9.11
C LYS A 478 -26.77 -28.51 -9.92
N GLY A 479 -25.71 -27.78 -9.59
CA GLY A 479 -25.35 -26.52 -10.22
C GLY A 479 -23.85 -26.40 -10.50
N THR A 480 -23.49 -25.44 -11.35
CA THR A 480 -22.10 -25.10 -11.61
C THR A 480 -21.95 -23.60 -11.80
N PHE A 481 -21.02 -23.00 -11.07
CA PHE A 481 -20.61 -21.62 -11.27
C PHE A 481 -19.27 -21.57 -11.99
N THR A 482 -19.09 -20.59 -12.87
CA THR A 482 -17.88 -20.45 -13.69
C THR A 482 -17.24 -19.09 -13.44
N PHE A 483 -15.91 -19.07 -13.35
CA PHE A 483 -15.12 -17.88 -13.15
C PHE A 483 -13.94 -17.86 -14.13
N ASP A 484 -13.79 -16.78 -14.88
CA ASP A 484 -12.65 -16.57 -15.78
C ASP A 484 -11.45 -16.13 -14.95
N VAL A 485 -10.49 -17.04 -14.78
CA VAL A 485 -9.30 -16.77 -13.96
C VAL A 485 -8.11 -17.58 -14.41
N ARG A 486 -6.95 -16.92 -14.49
CA ARG A 486 -5.68 -17.57 -14.74
C ARG A 486 -5.10 -18.08 -13.43
N MET A 487 -4.88 -19.39 -13.33
CA MET A 487 -4.27 -20.05 -12.17
C MET A 487 -3.06 -20.86 -12.64
N ASP A 488 -1.99 -20.83 -11.86
CA ASP A 488 -0.87 -21.76 -12.02
C ASP A 488 -1.02 -22.98 -11.09
N ARG A 489 -0.04 -23.89 -11.12
CA ARG A 489 -0.06 -25.10 -10.29
C ARG A 489 0.12 -24.80 -8.79
N LEU A 490 0.74 -23.69 -8.41
CA LEU A 490 0.86 -23.28 -7.02
C LEU A 490 -0.47 -22.72 -6.52
N ASP A 491 -1.14 -21.92 -7.33
CA ASP A 491 -2.48 -21.38 -7.05
C ASP A 491 -3.49 -22.51 -6.80
N LEU A 492 -3.47 -23.56 -7.63
CA LEU A 492 -4.32 -24.75 -7.45
C LEU A 492 -4.02 -25.52 -6.15
N LYS A 493 -2.76 -25.53 -5.72
CA LYS A 493 -2.33 -26.17 -4.46
C LYS A 493 -2.69 -25.35 -3.23
N GLU A 494 -2.68 -24.02 -3.33
CA GLU A 494 -3.13 -23.14 -2.25
C GLU A 494 -4.63 -23.26 -2.02
N GLY A 495 -5.39 -23.63 -3.05
CA GLY A 495 -6.84 -23.80 -3.01
C GLY A 495 -7.59 -22.48 -3.20
N VAL A 496 -8.90 -22.60 -3.41
CA VAL A 496 -9.82 -21.49 -3.63
C VAL A 496 -10.82 -21.44 -2.48
N ASP A 497 -10.92 -20.30 -1.82
CA ASP A 497 -11.94 -20.06 -0.82
C ASP A 497 -13.24 -19.67 -1.53
N VAL A 498 -14.23 -20.55 -1.48
CA VAL A 498 -15.56 -20.34 -2.08
C VAL A 498 -16.55 -19.97 -0.98
N GLU A 499 -17.26 -18.86 -1.20
CA GLU A 499 -18.37 -18.42 -0.36
C GLU A 499 -19.61 -18.21 -1.25
N ILE A 500 -20.70 -18.89 -0.92
CA ILE A 500 -21.96 -18.80 -1.67
C ILE A 500 -23.04 -18.33 -0.73
N ASP A 501 -23.61 -17.17 -1.03
CA ASP A 501 -24.83 -16.68 -0.38
C ASP A 501 -26.02 -17.34 -1.09
N TYR A 502 -26.94 -17.94 -0.34
CA TYR A 502 -28.08 -18.67 -0.92
C TYR A 502 -29.36 -18.58 -0.10
N GLY A 503 -30.49 -18.87 -0.74
CA GLY A 503 -31.83 -18.91 -0.13
C GLY A 503 -32.94 -19.24 -1.13
N GLU A 504 -34.16 -19.49 -0.65
CA GLU A 504 -35.33 -19.74 -1.51
C GLU A 504 -35.84 -18.49 -2.24
N ASN A 505 -35.50 -17.30 -1.73
CA ASN A 505 -35.89 -16.02 -2.34
C ASN A 505 -34.65 -15.32 -2.91
N LYS A 506 -34.73 -14.95 -4.20
CA LYS A 506 -33.66 -14.30 -4.97
C LYS A 506 -33.12 -13.03 -4.31
N GLU A 507 -33.99 -12.28 -3.63
CA GLU A 507 -33.62 -11.02 -2.99
C GLU A 507 -32.98 -11.24 -1.61
N PHE A 508 -33.02 -12.47 -1.10
CA PHE A 508 -32.96 -12.77 0.31
C PHE A 508 -32.11 -14.03 0.52
N LEU A 509 -30.81 -13.86 0.32
CA LEU A 509 -29.79 -14.92 0.38
C LEU A 509 -29.12 -14.92 1.76
N PHE A 510 -29.85 -15.38 2.80
CA PHE A 510 -29.40 -15.27 4.19
C PHE A 510 -28.41 -16.36 4.61
N LYS A 511 -28.39 -17.49 3.90
CA LYS A 511 -27.53 -18.63 4.26
C LYS A 511 -26.22 -18.53 3.52
N LYS A 512 -25.16 -19.01 4.17
CA LYS A 512 -23.80 -19.01 3.62
C LYS A 512 -23.23 -20.41 3.61
N ALA A 513 -22.77 -20.85 2.45
CA ALA A 513 -21.93 -22.03 2.32
C ALA A 513 -20.50 -21.57 2.10
N LYS A 514 -19.59 -21.96 3.00
CA LYS A 514 -18.16 -21.65 2.88
C LYS A 514 -17.37 -22.94 2.79
N LYS A 515 -16.52 -23.06 1.77
CA LYS A 515 -15.64 -24.22 1.62
C LYS A 515 -14.38 -23.81 0.85
N LYS A 516 -13.24 -24.18 1.40
CA LYS A 516 -11.99 -24.17 0.65
C LYS A 516 -11.93 -25.40 -0.25
N ILE A 517 -11.83 -25.19 -1.56
CA ILE A 517 -11.76 -26.27 -2.55
C ILE A 517 -10.36 -26.31 -3.18
N TYR A 518 -9.94 -27.49 -3.63
CA TYR A 518 -8.71 -27.67 -4.40
C TYR A 518 -9.12 -28.15 -5.80
N PRO A 519 -9.25 -27.24 -6.78
CA PRO A 519 -9.81 -27.59 -8.07
C PRO A 519 -8.96 -28.65 -8.78
N GLU A 520 -9.59 -29.74 -9.22
CA GLU A 520 -8.91 -30.74 -10.04
C GLU A 520 -8.72 -30.21 -11.46
N ILE A 521 -7.57 -30.49 -12.09
CA ILE A 521 -7.36 -30.14 -13.50
C ILE A 521 -8.29 -31.02 -14.34
N GLU A 522 -9.17 -30.40 -15.13
CA GLU A 522 -10.03 -31.12 -16.06
C GLU A 522 -9.15 -31.86 -17.07
N LYS A 523 -9.03 -33.18 -16.89
CA LYS A 523 -8.45 -34.05 -17.89
C LYS A 523 -9.42 -34.09 -19.06
N GLU A 524 -8.97 -33.70 -20.25
CA GLU A 524 -9.77 -33.90 -21.45
C GLU A 524 -10.22 -35.36 -21.52
N SER A 525 -11.52 -35.57 -21.70
CA SER A 525 -12.02 -36.84 -22.19
C SER A 525 -11.26 -37.15 -23.47
N SER A 526 -10.40 -38.15 -23.43
CA SER A 526 -9.68 -38.72 -24.57
C SER A 526 -10.62 -39.30 -25.63
N SER A 527 -11.93 -39.04 -25.57
CA SER A 527 -12.95 -39.48 -26.51
C SER A 527 -12.62 -39.08 -27.96
N MET A 528 -12.02 -37.91 -28.22
CA MET A 528 -11.54 -37.56 -29.56
C MET A 528 -10.37 -38.43 -30.02
N ILE A 529 -9.43 -38.76 -29.13
CA ILE A 529 -8.30 -39.67 -29.44
C ILE A 529 -8.83 -41.09 -29.71
N TYR A 530 -9.78 -41.57 -28.90
CA TYR A 530 -10.44 -42.85 -29.12
C TYR A 530 -11.26 -42.87 -30.42
N LEU A 531 -11.93 -41.77 -30.78
CA LEU A 531 -12.67 -41.66 -32.04
C LEU A 531 -11.71 -41.72 -33.24
N ILE A 532 -10.57 -41.03 -33.17
CA ILE A 532 -9.52 -41.08 -34.21
C ILE A 532 -8.95 -42.50 -34.34
N ILE A 533 -8.70 -43.19 -33.23
CA ILE A 533 -8.22 -44.58 -33.23
C ILE A 533 -9.26 -45.51 -33.86
N ILE A 534 -10.54 -45.39 -33.48
CA ILE A 534 -11.63 -46.20 -34.04
C ILE A 534 -11.77 -45.97 -35.55
N VAL A 535 -11.78 -44.72 -36.00
CA VAL A 535 -11.84 -44.38 -37.43
C VAL A 535 -10.63 -44.95 -38.17
N SER A 536 -9.44 -44.88 -37.59
CA SER A 536 -8.21 -45.44 -38.17
C SER A 536 -8.28 -46.97 -38.31
N ILE A 537 -8.84 -47.67 -37.30
CA ILE A 537 -9.06 -49.12 -37.33
C ILE A 537 -10.09 -49.49 -38.41
N ILE A 538 -11.17 -48.73 -38.55
CA ILE A 538 -12.20 -48.97 -39.59
C ILE A 538 -11.58 -48.81 -40.98
N ILE A 539 -10.81 -47.74 -41.22
CA ILE A 539 -10.13 -47.50 -42.50
C ILE A 539 -9.14 -48.63 -42.80
N ALA A 540 -8.32 -49.03 -41.83
CA ALA A 540 -7.37 -50.13 -41.99
C ALA A 540 -8.09 -51.45 -42.33
N SER A 541 -9.22 -51.74 -41.66
CA SER A 541 -10.03 -52.93 -41.91
C SER A 541 -10.63 -52.93 -43.32
N ILE A 542 -11.15 -51.79 -43.78
CA ILE A 542 -11.66 -51.63 -45.15
C ILE A 542 -10.54 -51.84 -46.18
N LEU A 543 -9.34 -51.30 -45.95
CA LEU A 543 -8.20 -51.48 -46.83
C LEU A 543 -7.73 -52.94 -46.90
N ILE A 544 -7.71 -53.66 -45.77
CA ILE A 544 -7.37 -55.09 -45.72
C ILE A 544 -8.42 -55.93 -46.49
N LEU A 545 -9.71 -55.65 -46.29
CA LEU A 545 -10.80 -56.32 -47.02
C LEU A 545 -10.78 -56.02 -48.52
N ALA A 546 -10.46 -54.78 -48.91
CA ALA A 546 -10.30 -54.39 -50.30
C ALA A 546 -9.11 -55.09 -50.98
N LYS A 547 -8.01 -55.31 -50.24
CA LYS A 547 -6.85 -56.06 -50.73
C LYS A 547 -7.17 -57.55 -50.92
N ARG A 548 -7.89 -58.17 -49.97
CA ARG A 548 -8.37 -59.56 -50.06
C ARG A 548 -9.38 -59.84 -51.17
N LYS A 549 -10.01 -58.81 -51.74
CA LYS A 549 -10.92 -58.94 -52.89
C LYS A 549 -10.21 -58.83 -54.25
N ARG A 550 -8.92 -58.42 -54.25
CA ARG A 550 -8.09 -58.29 -55.45
C ARG A 550 -7.10 -59.44 -55.64
N GLU A 551 -6.87 -60.23 -54.59
CA GLU A 551 -6.29 -61.59 -54.65
C GLU A 551 -7.43 -62.60 -54.78
#